data_AF-Q03330-F1
#
_entry.id   AF-Q03330-F1
#
_cell.length_a   1.000
_cell.length_b   1.000
_cell.length_c   1.000
_cell.angle_alpha   90.00
_cell.angle_beta   90.00
_cell.angle_gamma   90.00
#
_symmetry.space_group_name_H-M   'P 1'
#
loop_
_entity.id
_entity.type
_entity.pdbx_description
1 polymer ?
#
loop_
_entity_poly.entity_id
_entity_poly.type
_entity_poly.pdbx_seq_one_letter_code
_entity_poly.pdbx_strand_id
1 'polypeptide(L)'
;MVTKHQIEEDHLDGATTDPEVKRVKLENNVEEIQPEQAETNKQEGTDKENKGKFEKETERIGGSEVVTDVEKGIVKFEFDGVEYTFKERPSVVEENEGKIEFRVVNNDNTKENMMVLTGLKNIFQKQLPKMPKEYIARLVYDRSHLSMAVIRKPLTVVGGITYRPFDKREFAEIVFCAISSTEQVRGYGAHLMNHLKDYVRNTSNIKYFLTYADNYAIGYFKKQGFTKEITLDKSIWMGYIKDYEGGTLMQCSMLPRIRYLDAGKILLLQEAALRRKIRTISKSHIVRPGLEQFKDLNNIKPIDPMTIPGLKEAGWTPEMDALAQRPKRGPHDAAIQNILTELQNHAAAWPFLQPVNKEEVPDYYDFIKEPMDLSTMEIKLESNKYQKMEDFIYDARLVFNNCRMYNGENTSYYKYANRLEKFFNNKVKEIPEYSHLID
;
A
#
# COMPACT_ATOMS: atom_id res chain seq x y z
N MET A 1 -26.32 26.32 35.63
CA MET A 1 -27.43 27.03 36.29
C MET A 1 -28.72 26.55 35.63
N VAL A 2 -29.59 25.85 36.38
CA VAL A 2 -31.04 25.56 36.11
C VAL A 2 -31.28 24.65 34.86
N THR A 3 -31.89 23.45 34.88
CA THR A 3 -32.91 22.82 35.73
C THR A 3 -32.92 21.29 35.52
N LYS A 4 -33.27 20.54 36.56
CA LYS A 4 -33.44 19.07 36.62
C LYS A 4 -34.77 18.62 35.99
N HIS A 5 -34.76 17.45 35.34
CA HIS A 5 -35.87 16.49 35.37
C HIS A 5 -35.32 15.12 35.77
N GLN A 6 -35.83 14.61 36.90
CA GLN A 6 -35.67 13.24 37.41
C GLN A 6 -36.74 12.37 36.76
N ILE A 7 -36.37 11.20 36.24
CA ILE A 7 -37.21 10.00 36.25
C ILE A 7 -36.28 8.80 36.52
N GLU A 8 -36.47 8.27 37.73
CA GLU A 8 -36.40 6.89 38.24
C GLU A 8 -35.37 5.88 37.70
N GLU A 9 -34.64 5.33 38.68
CA GLU A 9 -33.77 4.15 38.62
C GLU A 9 -34.62 2.87 38.53
N ASP A 10 -34.28 1.99 37.58
CA ASP A 10 -34.53 0.55 37.70
C ASP A 10 -33.18 -0.17 37.68
N HIS A 11 -32.87 -0.85 38.77
CA HIS A 11 -31.75 -1.78 38.89
C HIS A 11 -32.01 -3.04 38.07
N LEU A 12 -31.10 -3.34 37.13
CA LEU A 12 -30.93 -4.69 36.59
C LEU A 12 -29.45 -5.01 36.52
N ASP A 13 -28.99 -5.75 37.55
CA ASP A 13 -27.78 -6.56 37.49
C ASP A 13 -27.90 -7.55 36.33
N GLY A 14 -27.01 -7.44 35.36
CA GLY A 14 -26.95 -8.33 34.20
C GLY A 14 -25.50 -8.52 33.78
N ALA A 15 -24.93 -9.66 34.18
CA ALA A 15 -23.61 -10.10 33.78
C ALA A 15 -23.45 -10.02 32.25
N THR A 16 -22.52 -9.18 31.79
CA THR A 16 -22.07 -9.13 30.41
C THR A 16 -21.26 -10.38 30.11
N THR A 17 -21.91 -11.38 29.54
CA THR A 17 -21.25 -12.46 28.79
C THR A 17 -20.79 -11.90 27.43
N ASP A 18 -19.49 -11.99 27.19
CA ASP A 18 -18.80 -11.61 25.96
C ASP A 18 -19.49 -12.24 24.71
N PRO A 19 -19.80 -11.48 23.64
CA PRO A 19 -20.39 -12.08 22.45
C PRO A 19 -19.36 -12.94 21.73
N GLU A 20 -19.64 -14.24 21.64
CA GLU A 20 -18.88 -15.26 20.93
C GLU A 20 -18.47 -14.79 19.51
N VAL A 21 -17.20 -14.39 19.35
CA VAL A 21 -16.63 -13.96 18.08
C VAL A 21 -16.52 -15.18 17.15
N LYS A 22 -17.45 -15.30 16.19
CA LYS A 22 -17.39 -16.35 15.15
C LYS A 22 -16.22 -16.09 14.18
N ARG A 23 -15.06 -16.69 14.47
CA ARG A 23 -13.88 -16.77 13.58
C ARG A 23 -14.21 -17.59 12.33
N VAL A 24 -13.87 -17.07 11.15
CA VAL A 24 -13.98 -17.81 9.88
C VAL A 24 -12.65 -18.51 9.61
N LYS A 25 -12.62 -19.84 9.63
CA LYS A 25 -11.45 -20.63 9.24
C LYS A 25 -11.28 -20.58 7.73
N LEU A 26 -10.09 -20.19 7.26
CA LEU A 26 -9.72 -20.34 5.85
C LEU A 26 -9.41 -21.81 5.56
N GLU A 27 -10.01 -22.38 4.52
CA GLU A 27 -9.76 -23.76 4.11
C GLU A 27 -8.37 -23.87 3.48
N ASN A 28 -7.45 -24.59 4.14
CA ASN A 28 -6.15 -24.96 3.58
C ASN A 28 -6.33 -26.19 2.68
N ASN A 29 -6.81 -26.02 1.44
CA ASN A 29 -6.65 -27.03 0.41
C ASN A 29 -5.31 -26.80 -0.30
N VAL A 30 -4.33 -27.62 0.07
CA VAL A 30 -3.07 -27.76 -0.65
C VAL A 30 -3.31 -28.71 -1.82
N GLU A 31 -3.78 -28.18 -2.95
CA GLU A 31 -3.59 -28.81 -4.25
C GLU A 31 -2.43 -28.11 -4.94
N GLU A 32 -1.40 -28.88 -5.30
CA GLU A 32 -0.24 -28.45 -6.08
C GLU A 32 -0.69 -27.91 -7.44
N ILE A 33 -0.86 -26.60 -7.55
CA ILE A 33 -0.96 -25.93 -8.85
C ILE A 33 0.47 -25.60 -9.29
N GLN A 34 0.95 -26.38 -10.26
CA GLN A 34 2.20 -26.14 -10.97
C GLN A 34 2.21 -24.72 -11.56
N PRO A 35 3.30 -23.95 -11.46
CA PRO A 35 3.37 -22.65 -12.08
C PRO A 35 3.50 -22.81 -13.60
N GLU A 36 2.45 -22.42 -14.32
CA GLU A 36 2.52 -22.20 -15.76
C GLU A 36 3.54 -21.08 -16.04
N GLN A 37 4.49 -21.38 -16.91
CA GLN A 37 5.63 -20.55 -17.26
C GLN A 37 5.16 -19.24 -17.92
N ALA A 38 5.20 -18.14 -17.16
CA ALA A 38 5.21 -16.81 -17.74
C ALA A 38 6.66 -16.49 -18.14
N GLU A 39 6.92 -16.52 -19.45
CA GLU A 39 8.18 -16.08 -20.07
C GLU A 39 8.51 -14.64 -19.62
N THR A 40 9.45 -14.51 -18.68
CA THR A 40 10.13 -13.25 -18.40
C THR A 40 11.21 -13.04 -19.45
N ASN A 41 10.90 -12.29 -20.51
CA ASN A 41 11.92 -11.65 -21.33
C ASN A 41 12.68 -10.64 -20.47
N LYS A 42 13.91 -11.01 -20.10
CA LYS A 42 14.92 -10.11 -19.54
C LYS A 42 15.31 -9.10 -20.61
N GLN A 43 14.92 -7.84 -20.44
CA GLN A 43 15.61 -6.72 -21.05
C GLN A 43 16.14 -5.83 -19.94
N GLU A 44 17.46 -5.89 -19.79
CA GLU A 44 18.29 -4.99 -19.01
C GLU A 44 18.03 -3.56 -19.47
N GLY A 45 17.38 -2.77 -18.62
CA GLY A 45 17.05 -1.38 -18.90
C GLY A 45 17.64 -0.49 -17.80
N THR A 46 18.88 -0.06 -18.03
CA THR A 46 19.62 0.91 -17.22
C THR A 46 18.78 2.07 -16.69
N ASP A 47 18.82 2.29 -15.38
CA ASP A 47 18.33 3.49 -14.71
C ASP A 47 19.12 4.71 -15.21
N LYS A 48 18.55 5.44 -16.17
CA LYS A 48 18.95 6.81 -16.47
C LYS A 48 17.82 7.75 -16.04
N GLU A 49 18.09 8.49 -14.97
CA GLU A 49 17.29 9.64 -14.54
C GLU A 49 17.08 10.60 -15.71
N ASN A 50 15.88 10.58 -16.29
CA ASN A 50 15.53 11.46 -17.40
C ASN A 50 14.96 12.78 -16.87
N LYS A 51 15.85 13.69 -16.45
CA LYS A 51 15.54 15.12 -16.34
C LYS A 51 15.60 15.75 -17.74
N GLY A 52 14.60 15.51 -18.56
CA GLY A 52 14.47 16.10 -19.90
C GLY A 52 13.77 17.45 -19.87
N LYS A 53 14.49 18.53 -20.17
CA LYS A 53 13.92 19.81 -20.61
C LYS A 53 13.21 19.58 -21.94
N PHE A 54 11.97 20.05 -22.06
CA PHE A 54 11.26 20.15 -23.35
C PHE A 54 11.91 21.25 -24.20
N GLU A 55 12.70 20.87 -25.19
CA GLU A 55 13.04 21.73 -26.33
C GLU A 55 12.37 21.16 -27.59
N LYS A 56 11.65 22.03 -28.30
CA LYS A 56 10.93 21.73 -29.55
C LYS A 56 11.95 21.61 -30.68
N GLU A 57 12.13 20.41 -31.22
CA GLU A 57 12.67 20.25 -32.57
C GLU A 57 11.60 19.68 -33.49
N THR A 58 11.33 20.42 -34.56
CA THR A 58 10.33 20.11 -35.57
C THR A 58 11.08 19.64 -36.80
N GLU A 59 11.14 18.33 -37.05
CA GLU A 59 11.61 17.81 -38.34
C GLU A 59 10.40 17.41 -39.19
N ARG A 60 10.30 18.03 -40.38
CA ARG A 60 9.31 17.74 -41.40
C ARG A 60 9.82 16.59 -42.27
N ILE A 61 9.22 15.41 -42.16
CA ILE A 61 9.31 14.35 -43.18
C ILE A 61 7.89 13.84 -43.43
N GLY A 62 7.48 13.84 -44.69
CA GLY A 62 6.09 13.74 -45.14
C GLY A 62 5.44 12.36 -45.03
N GLY A 63 4.11 12.38 -45.19
CA GLY A 63 3.29 11.23 -45.58
C GLY A 63 2.80 10.34 -44.43
N SER A 64 1.51 10.44 -44.13
CA SER A 64 0.71 9.71 -43.13
C SER A 64 0.75 10.24 -41.69
N GLU A 65 -0.41 10.68 -41.19
CA GLU A 65 -0.63 11.14 -39.81
C GLU A 65 -0.46 9.97 -38.84
N VAL A 66 0.75 9.78 -38.32
CA VAL A 66 0.96 9.02 -37.09
C VAL A 66 0.70 9.99 -35.93
N VAL A 67 -0.56 10.14 -35.52
CA VAL A 67 -0.88 10.77 -34.23
C VAL A 67 -0.36 9.82 -33.15
N THR A 68 0.87 10.05 -32.73
CA THR A 68 1.55 9.25 -31.70
C THR A 68 0.69 9.19 -30.44
N ASP A 69 0.57 8.00 -29.82
CA ASP A 69 -0.19 7.72 -28.58
C ASP A 69 0.21 8.57 -27.35
N VAL A 70 1.12 9.53 -27.51
CA VAL A 70 1.73 10.35 -26.45
C VAL A 70 0.74 11.38 -25.89
N GLU A 71 -0.27 11.81 -26.64
CA GLU A 71 -1.25 12.81 -26.18
C GLU A 71 -2.48 12.21 -25.48
N LYS A 72 -2.71 10.89 -25.57
CA LYS A 72 -3.89 10.27 -24.96
C LYS A 72 -3.87 10.39 -23.43
N GLY A 73 -4.92 10.98 -22.89
CA GLY A 73 -5.13 11.17 -21.44
C GLY A 73 -4.51 12.44 -20.87
N ILE A 74 -3.91 13.31 -21.68
CA ILE A 74 -3.47 14.64 -21.21
C ILE A 74 -4.69 15.56 -21.15
N VAL A 75 -4.99 16.08 -19.96
CA VAL A 75 -6.02 17.09 -19.73
C VAL A 75 -5.38 18.43 -19.43
N LYS A 76 -6.00 19.48 -19.93
CA LYS A 76 -5.68 20.88 -19.60
C LYS A 76 -6.79 21.46 -18.75
N PHE A 77 -6.44 22.19 -17.70
CA PHE A 77 -7.41 22.87 -16.85
C PHE A 77 -6.86 24.21 -16.38
N GLU A 78 -7.74 25.18 -16.19
CA GLU A 78 -7.38 26.50 -15.69
C GLU A 78 -7.54 26.54 -14.16
N PHE A 79 -6.56 27.13 -13.47
CA PHE A 79 -6.65 27.45 -12.06
C PHE A 79 -5.94 28.77 -11.76
N ASP A 80 -6.63 29.71 -11.13
CA ASP A 80 -6.09 31.04 -10.81
C ASP A 80 -5.51 31.77 -12.04
N GLY A 81 -6.20 31.69 -13.18
CA GLY A 81 -5.80 32.33 -14.44
C GLY A 81 -4.60 31.67 -15.16
N VAL A 82 -4.16 30.49 -14.71
CA VAL A 82 -3.03 29.75 -15.28
C VAL A 82 -3.51 28.40 -15.81
N GLU A 83 -3.13 28.06 -17.04
CA GLU A 83 -3.36 26.73 -17.61
C GLU A 83 -2.35 25.72 -17.03
N TYR A 84 -2.87 24.61 -16.52
CA TYR A 84 -2.11 23.46 -16.05
C TYR A 84 -2.38 22.24 -16.92
N THR A 85 -1.35 21.42 -17.10
CA THR A 85 -1.41 20.15 -17.83
C THR A 85 -1.29 18.99 -16.86
N PHE A 86 -2.19 18.02 -16.95
CA PHE A 86 -2.19 16.83 -16.09
C PHE A 86 -2.44 15.57 -16.93
N LYS A 87 -1.70 14.49 -16.66
CA LYS A 87 -1.92 13.19 -17.32
C LYS A 87 -2.86 12.34 -16.47
N GLU A 88 -4.09 12.19 -16.93
CA GLU A 88 -5.09 11.32 -16.32
C GLU A 88 -4.74 9.84 -16.50
N ARG A 89 -5.21 9.01 -15.57
CA ARG A 89 -5.06 7.56 -15.68
C ARG A 89 -6.03 6.98 -16.72
N PRO A 90 -5.71 5.85 -17.36
CA PRO A 90 -6.59 5.22 -18.36
C PRO A 90 -8.02 5.00 -17.86
N SER A 91 -8.19 4.56 -16.61
CA SER A 91 -9.52 4.37 -16.01
C SER A 91 -10.33 5.66 -15.86
N VAL A 92 -9.68 6.82 -15.72
CA VAL A 92 -10.37 8.12 -15.65
C VAL A 92 -10.78 8.57 -17.05
N VAL A 93 -9.90 8.39 -18.03
CA VAL A 93 -10.20 8.67 -19.44
C VAL A 93 -11.39 7.84 -19.91
N GLU A 94 -11.42 6.53 -19.60
CA GLU A 94 -12.55 5.66 -19.98
C GLU A 94 -13.87 6.04 -19.32
N GLU A 95 -13.84 6.56 -18.09
CA GLU A 95 -15.05 7.06 -17.42
C GLU A 95 -15.55 8.34 -18.09
N ASN A 96 -14.65 9.28 -18.39
CA ASN A 96 -14.98 10.52 -19.09
C ASN A 96 -15.54 10.28 -20.50
N GLU A 97 -15.04 9.25 -21.19
CA GLU A 97 -15.55 8.79 -22.49
C GLU A 97 -16.86 7.97 -22.35
N GLY A 98 -17.33 7.72 -21.12
CA GLY A 98 -18.54 6.97 -20.83
C GLY A 98 -18.46 5.48 -21.15
N LYS A 99 -17.25 4.92 -21.33
CA LYS A 99 -17.00 3.48 -21.59
C LYS A 99 -17.15 2.63 -20.34
N ILE A 100 -16.83 3.21 -19.18
CA ILE A 100 -17.05 2.61 -17.86
C ILE A 100 -17.92 3.54 -17.01
N GLU A 101 -18.50 2.98 -15.95
CA GLU A 101 -19.19 3.72 -14.91
C GLU A 101 -18.97 3.03 -13.55
N PHE A 102 -19.13 3.81 -12.48
CA PHE A 102 -19.07 3.33 -11.11
C PHE A 102 -20.48 3.36 -10.52
N ARG A 103 -20.96 2.21 -10.03
CA ARG A 103 -22.32 2.07 -9.54
C ARG A 103 -22.35 1.41 -8.17
N VAL A 104 -23.07 2.01 -7.23
CA VAL A 104 -23.36 1.39 -5.93
C VAL A 104 -24.63 0.55 -6.06
N VAL A 105 -24.52 -0.74 -5.76
CA VAL A 105 -25.60 -1.73 -5.86
C VAL A 105 -25.69 -2.53 -4.58
N ASN A 106 -26.88 -3.05 -4.28
CA ASN A 106 -27.13 -4.00 -3.20
C ASN A 106 -28.23 -4.99 -3.62
N ASN A 107 -28.53 -5.95 -2.75
CA ASN A 107 -29.61 -6.89 -3.00
C ASN A 107 -30.98 -6.25 -2.72
N ASP A 108 -31.44 -5.41 -3.65
CA ASP A 108 -32.76 -4.80 -3.67
C ASP A 108 -33.79 -5.58 -4.51
N ASN A 109 -33.44 -6.81 -4.92
CA ASN A 109 -34.26 -7.70 -5.74
C ASN A 109 -34.53 -7.20 -7.17
N THR A 110 -33.78 -6.20 -7.67
CA THR A 110 -33.86 -5.80 -9.07
C THR A 110 -32.99 -6.71 -9.95
N LYS A 111 -33.47 -7.04 -11.16
CA LYS A 111 -32.76 -7.92 -12.10
C LYS A 111 -31.35 -7.40 -12.40
N GLU A 112 -31.22 -6.10 -12.63
CA GLU A 112 -29.95 -5.47 -13.01
C GLU A 112 -28.93 -5.51 -11.87
N ASN A 113 -29.33 -5.13 -10.63
CA ASN A 113 -28.41 -5.22 -9.49
C ASN A 113 -28.02 -6.66 -9.18
N MET A 114 -28.95 -7.61 -9.30
CA MET A 114 -28.63 -9.04 -9.15
C MET A 114 -27.62 -9.52 -10.20
N MET A 115 -27.71 -9.05 -11.45
CA MET A 115 -26.70 -9.35 -12.47
C MET A 115 -25.33 -8.76 -12.11
N VAL A 116 -25.27 -7.51 -11.66
CA VAL A 116 -24.01 -6.85 -11.24
C VAL A 116 -23.40 -7.57 -10.03
N LEU A 117 -24.19 -7.86 -9.00
CA LEU A 117 -23.74 -8.61 -7.81
C LEU A 117 -23.24 -10.00 -8.17
N THR A 118 -23.89 -10.68 -9.12
CA THR A 118 -23.43 -11.99 -9.62
C THR A 118 -22.09 -11.88 -10.33
N GLY A 119 -21.89 -10.84 -11.15
CA GLY A 119 -20.60 -10.55 -11.77
C GLY A 119 -19.50 -10.29 -10.74
N LEU A 120 -19.78 -9.48 -9.73
CA LEU A 120 -18.86 -9.21 -8.61
C LEU A 120 -18.51 -10.47 -7.83
N LYS A 121 -19.51 -11.27 -7.46
CA LYS A 121 -19.32 -12.56 -6.77
C LYS A 121 -18.36 -13.46 -7.55
N ASN A 122 -18.54 -13.58 -8.86
CA ASN A 122 -17.67 -14.40 -9.71
C ASN A 122 -16.22 -13.86 -9.74
N ILE A 123 -16.03 -12.54 -9.80
CA ILE A 123 -14.70 -11.92 -9.71
C ILE A 123 -14.07 -12.21 -8.35
N PHE A 124 -14.78 -11.98 -7.25
CA PHE A 124 -14.26 -12.23 -5.90
C PHE A 124 -13.89 -13.70 -5.70
N GLN A 125 -14.73 -14.65 -6.14
CA GLN A 125 -14.43 -16.08 -6.06
C GLN A 125 -13.18 -16.48 -6.84
N LYS A 126 -12.86 -15.78 -7.93
CA LYS A 126 -11.66 -16.02 -8.73
C LYS A 126 -10.41 -15.33 -8.16
N GLN A 127 -10.55 -14.09 -7.68
CA GLN A 127 -9.43 -13.27 -7.21
C GLN A 127 -9.07 -13.50 -5.73
N LEU A 128 -9.98 -14.10 -4.95
CA LEU A 128 -9.79 -14.40 -3.53
C LEU A 128 -9.91 -15.91 -3.27
N PRO A 129 -8.99 -16.74 -3.80
CA PRO A 129 -9.10 -18.21 -3.74
C PRO A 129 -9.07 -18.78 -2.31
N LYS A 130 -8.53 -18.04 -1.33
CA LYS A 130 -8.50 -18.44 0.08
C LYS A 130 -9.86 -18.31 0.78
N MET A 131 -10.79 -17.51 0.23
CA MET A 131 -12.10 -17.27 0.83
C MET A 131 -13.12 -18.30 0.34
N PRO A 132 -13.92 -18.92 1.23
CA PRO A 132 -14.93 -19.89 0.81
C PRO A 132 -15.95 -19.27 -0.17
N LYS A 133 -16.29 -20.00 -1.24
CA LYS A 133 -17.15 -19.49 -2.32
C LYS A 133 -18.54 -19.12 -1.82
N GLU A 134 -19.09 -19.92 -0.92
CA GLU A 134 -20.38 -19.75 -0.27
C GLU A 134 -20.36 -18.54 0.67
N TYR A 135 -19.22 -18.30 1.34
CA TYR A 135 -19.03 -17.13 2.20
C TYR A 135 -19.09 -15.84 1.38
N ILE A 136 -18.36 -15.79 0.27
CA ILE A 136 -18.40 -14.66 -0.67
C ILE A 136 -19.84 -14.42 -1.16
N ALA A 137 -20.50 -15.47 -1.65
CA ALA A 137 -21.87 -15.35 -2.15
C ALA A 137 -22.83 -14.81 -1.09
N ARG A 138 -22.75 -15.33 0.14
CA ARG A 138 -23.61 -14.92 1.25
C ARG A 138 -23.46 -13.43 1.55
N LEU A 139 -22.24 -12.90 1.61
CA LEU A 139 -22.02 -11.48 1.95
C LEU A 139 -22.30 -10.54 0.77
N VAL A 140 -21.96 -10.93 -0.47
CA VAL A 140 -22.26 -10.11 -1.66
C VAL A 140 -23.77 -9.93 -1.85
N TYR A 141 -24.58 -10.96 -1.55
CA TYR A 141 -26.04 -10.88 -1.63
C TYR A 141 -26.72 -10.46 -0.31
N ASP A 142 -25.96 -10.16 0.74
CA ASP A 142 -26.52 -9.71 2.01
C ASP A 142 -27.04 -8.27 1.88
N ARG A 143 -28.27 -8.02 2.36
CA ARG A 143 -28.92 -6.70 2.22
C ARG A 143 -28.27 -5.60 3.04
N SER A 144 -27.51 -5.95 4.09
CA SER A 144 -26.75 -5.00 4.90
C SER A 144 -25.39 -4.66 4.29
N HIS A 145 -25.01 -5.30 3.18
CA HIS A 145 -23.79 -5.00 2.45
C HIS A 145 -24.12 -4.20 1.19
N LEU A 146 -23.25 -3.25 0.88
CA LEU A 146 -23.28 -2.47 -0.34
C LEU A 146 -22.06 -2.85 -1.19
N SER A 147 -22.20 -2.78 -2.51
CA SER A 147 -21.10 -3.01 -3.42
C SER A 147 -20.96 -1.86 -4.41
N MET A 148 -19.78 -1.24 -4.47
CA MET A 148 -19.42 -0.34 -5.56
C MET A 148 -18.77 -1.16 -6.68
N ALA A 149 -19.45 -1.27 -7.81
CA ALA A 149 -19.01 -1.98 -8.99
C ALA A 149 -18.41 -1.02 -10.03
N VAL A 150 -17.33 -1.47 -10.69
CA VAL A 150 -16.84 -0.90 -11.95
C VAL A 150 -17.49 -1.67 -13.08
N ILE A 151 -18.29 -0.99 -13.89
CA ILE A 151 -19.06 -1.60 -14.98
C ILE A 151 -18.57 -1.02 -16.30
N ARG A 152 -18.14 -1.89 -17.22
CA ARG A 152 -17.92 -1.54 -18.62
C ARG A 152 -19.23 -1.70 -19.37
N LYS A 153 -19.64 -0.68 -20.13
CA LYS A 153 -20.89 -0.74 -20.89
C LYS A 153 -20.87 -1.89 -21.91
N PRO A 154 -21.99 -2.61 -22.10
CA PRO A 154 -23.31 -2.30 -21.54
C PRO A 154 -23.52 -2.72 -20.06
N LEU A 155 -22.99 -3.87 -19.60
CA LEU A 155 -23.19 -4.34 -18.22
C LEU A 155 -22.11 -5.34 -17.75
N THR A 156 -20.88 -5.21 -18.27
CA THR A 156 -19.78 -6.13 -17.93
C THR A 156 -19.08 -5.65 -16.67
N VAL A 157 -19.12 -6.45 -15.60
CA VAL A 157 -18.44 -6.13 -14.34
C VAL A 157 -16.92 -6.32 -14.51
N VAL A 158 -16.16 -5.27 -14.22
CA VAL A 158 -14.68 -5.24 -14.28
C VAL A 158 -14.06 -5.51 -12.92
N GLY A 159 -14.74 -5.12 -11.85
CA GLY A 159 -14.28 -5.29 -10.47
C GLY A 159 -15.18 -4.53 -9.51
N GLY A 160 -14.84 -4.55 -8.22
CA GLY A 160 -15.61 -3.81 -7.22
C GLY A 160 -15.11 -3.96 -5.80
N ILE A 161 -15.75 -3.20 -4.91
CA ILE A 161 -15.58 -3.26 -3.47
C ILE A 161 -16.93 -3.56 -2.83
N THR A 162 -17.02 -4.64 -2.06
CA THR A 162 -18.14 -4.90 -1.16
C THR A 162 -17.77 -4.41 0.24
N TYR A 163 -18.63 -3.58 0.82
CA TYR A 163 -18.43 -2.98 2.13
C TYR A 163 -19.72 -3.01 2.95
N ARG A 164 -19.56 -3.00 4.27
CA ARG A 164 -20.66 -2.93 5.23
C ARG A 164 -20.58 -1.60 5.99
N PRO A 165 -21.52 -0.67 5.75
CA PRO A 165 -21.54 0.60 6.47
C PRO A 165 -22.04 0.44 7.92
N PHE A 166 -21.40 1.13 8.85
CA PHE A 166 -21.85 1.30 10.23
C PHE A 166 -22.00 2.79 10.54
N ASP A 167 -23.00 3.44 9.93
CA ASP A 167 -23.15 4.91 9.94
C ASP A 167 -23.13 5.53 11.34
N LYS A 168 -23.80 4.89 12.30
CA LYS A 168 -23.84 5.34 13.72
C LYS A 168 -22.48 5.29 14.41
N ARG A 169 -21.55 4.48 13.89
CA ARG A 169 -20.19 4.27 14.40
C ARG A 169 -19.14 4.95 13.53
N GLU A 170 -19.57 5.73 12.54
CA GLU A 170 -18.72 6.51 11.62
C GLU A 170 -17.68 5.71 10.83
N PHE A 171 -17.83 4.39 10.69
CA PHE A 171 -16.91 3.55 9.92
C PHE A 171 -17.63 2.61 8.95
N ALA A 172 -16.92 2.10 7.94
CA ALA A 172 -17.34 0.96 7.15
C ALA A 172 -16.29 -0.14 7.14
N GLU A 173 -16.75 -1.38 7.14
CA GLU A 173 -15.90 -2.56 6.92
C GLU A 173 -15.78 -2.81 5.41
N ILE A 174 -14.58 -2.78 4.85
CA ILE A 174 -14.32 -3.30 3.50
C ILE A 174 -14.15 -4.81 3.61
N VAL A 175 -15.09 -5.54 3.02
CA VAL A 175 -15.15 -7.00 3.11
C VAL A 175 -14.40 -7.63 1.95
N PHE A 176 -14.66 -7.17 0.72
CA PHE A 176 -14.00 -7.65 -0.49
C PHE A 176 -13.55 -6.49 -1.36
N CYS A 177 -12.38 -6.61 -1.96
CA CYS A 177 -11.86 -5.65 -2.93
C CYS A 177 -11.09 -6.41 -4.00
N ALA A 178 -11.55 -6.37 -5.25
CA ALA A 178 -10.88 -7.05 -6.35
C ALA A 178 -11.18 -6.42 -7.70
N ILE A 179 -10.21 -6.51 -8.61
CA ILE A 179 -10.34 -6.18 -10.04
C ILE A 179 -10.05 -7.45 -10.84
N SER A 180 -10.81 -7.70 -11.91
CA SER A 180 -10.56 -8.81 -12.83
C SER A 180 -9.10 -8.80 -13.29
N SER A 181 -8.45 -9.96 -13.30
CA SER A 181 -7.04 -10.11 -13.69
C SER A 181 -6.73 -9.53 -15.08
N THR A 182 -7.69 -9.61 -16.00
CA THR A 182 -7.58 -9.04 -17.36
C THR A 182 -7.51 -7.51 -17.39
N GLU A 183 -7.86 -6.84 -16.31
CA GLU A 183 -8.01 -5.38 -16.21
C GLU A 183 -7.14 -4.78 -15.10
N GLN A 184 -6.31 -5.58 -14.42
CA GLN A 184 -5.38 -5.11 -13.40
C GLN A 184 -4.29 -4.20 -14.01
N VAL A 185 -3.61 -3.41 -13.16
CA VAL A 185 -2.54 -2.47 -13.55
C VAL A 185 -3.01 -1.25 -14.39
N ARG A 186 -4.28 -1.20 -14.83
CA ARG A 186 -4.84 -0.06 -15.59
C ARG A 186 -5.33 1.12 -14.74
N GLY A 187 -5.20 1.03 -13.42
CA GLY A 187 -5.58 2.09 -12.47
C GLY A 187 -6.97 1.97 -11.84
N TYR A 188 -7.79 1.00 -12.26
CA TYR A 188 -9.17 0.83 -11.75
C TYR A 188 -9.25 0.70 -10.23
N GLY A 189 -8.35 -0.07 -9.59
CA GLY A 189 -8.41 -0.28 -8.14
C GLY A 189 -8.24 1.00 -7.32
N ALA A 190 -7.37 1.91 -7.76
CA ALA A 190 -7.22 3.22 -7.11
C ALA A 190 -8.38 4.16 -7.46
N HIS A 191 -8.87 4.10 -8.70
CA HIS A 191 -10.01 4.90 -9.13
C HIS A 191 -11.28 4.54 -8.36
N LEU A 192 -11.53 3.24 -8.20
CA LEU A 192 -12.63 2.67 -7.43
C LEU A 192 -12.58 3.10 -5.95
N MET A 193 -11.41 3.06 -5.31
CA MET A 193 -11.27 3.51 -3.93
C MET A 193 -11.54 5.02 -3.79
N ASN A 194 -11.12 5.84 -4.75
CA ASN A 194 -11.42 7.27 -4.76
C ASN A 194 -12.93 7.54 -4.89
N HIS A 195 -13.60 6.83 -5.81
CA HIS A 195 -15.06 6.86 -5.94
C HIS A 195 -15.75 6.45 -4.64
N LEU A 196 -15.29 5.37 -4.00
CA LEU A 196 -15.86 4.89 -2.74
C LEU A 196 -15.73 5.93 -1.63
N LYS A 197 -14.54 6.51 -1.46
CA LYS A 197 -14.28 7.56 -0.45
C LYS A 197 -15.15 8.79 -0.66
N ASP A 198 -15.24 9.27 -1.89
CA ASP A 198 -16.05 10.44 -2.22
C ASP A 198 -17.55 10.14 -2.07
N TYR A 199 -17.99 8.93 -2.45
CA TYR A 199 -19.37 8.50 -2.29
C TYR A 199 -19.78 8.47 -0.82
N VAL A 200 -19.06 7.72 0.04
CA VAL A 200 -19.49 7.56 1.45
C VAL A 200 -19.45 8.88 2.20
N ARG A 201 -18.50 9.77 1.90
CA ARG A 201 -18.41 11.08 2.54
C ARG A 201 -19.52 12.05 2.11
N ASN A 202 -20.06 11.86 0.91
CA ASN A 202 -21.18 12.67 0.41
C ASN A 202 -22.55 12.11 0.82
N THR A 203 -22.65 10.82 1.17
CA THR A 203 -23.93 10.15 1.45
C THR A 203 -24.12 9.69 2.88
N SER A 204 -23.07 9.69 3.72
CA SER A 204 -23.11 9.15 5.07
C SER A 204 -22.18 9.90 6.05
N ASN A 205 -22.24 9.54 7.34
CA ASN A 205 -21.35 10.05 8.38
C ASN A 205 -20.02 9.27 8.49
N ILE A 206 -19.74 8.39 7.53
CA ILE A 206 -18.57 7.50 7.58
C ILE A 206 -17.29 8.30 7.32
N LYS A 207 -16.34 8.19 8.26
CA LYS A 207 -15.03 8.84 8.24
C LYS A 207 -13.89 7.82 8.13
N TYR A 208 -14.13 6.59 8.56
CA TYR A 208 -13.11 5.54 8.63
C TYR A 208 -13.46 4.33 7.78
N PHE A 209 -12.45 3.69 7.20
CA PHE A 209 -12.57 2.33 6.69
C PHE A 209 -11.69 1.40 7.52
N LEU A 210 -12.24 0.23 7.84
CA LEU A 210 -11.51 -0.90 8.41
C LEU A 210 -11.54 -2.06 7.42
N THR A 211 -10.43 -2.79 7.31
CA THR A 211 -10.31 -3.94 6.42
C THR A 211 -9.31 -4.94 6.97
N TYR A 212 -9.53 -6.23 6.73
CA TYR A 212 -8.48 -7.23 6.87
C TYR A 212 -7.83 -7.45 5.50
N ALA A 213 -6.57 -7.05 5.37
CA ALA A 213 -5.78 -7.21 4.15
C ALA A 213 -4.93 -8.47 4.22
N ASP A 214 -4.90 -9.26 3.15
CA ASP A 214 -3.86 -10.28 2.99
C ASP A 214 -2.50 -9.64 2.67
N ASN A 215 -1.41 -10.40 2.80
CA ASN A 215 -0.05 -9.89 2.58
C ASN A 215 0.15 -9.29 1.18
N TYR A 216 -0.54 -9.81 0.16
CA TYR A 216 -0.45 -9.31 -1.21
C TYR A 216 -1.19 -7.96 -1.38
N ALA A 217 -2.25 -7.72 -0.61
CA ALA A 217 -3.05 -6.51 -0.68
C ALA A 217 -2.56 -5.36 0.21
N ILE A 218 -1.71 -5.61 1.22
CA ILE A 218 -1.18 -4.57 2.13
C ILE A 218 -0.58 -3.39 1.34
N GLY A 219 0.21 -3.67 0.30
CA GLY A 219 0.82 -2.62 -0.54
C GLY A 219 -0.22 -1.76 -1.29
N TYR A 220 -1.31 -2.37 -1.74
CA TYR A 220 -2.43 -1.64 -2.34
C TYR A 220 -3.10 -0.73 -1.31
N PHE A 221 -3.47 -1.27 -0.14
CA PHE A 221 -4.15 -0.52 0.91
C PHE A 221 -3.27 0.62 1.47
N LYS A 222 -1.96 0.39 1.68
CA LYS A 222 -0.99 1.45 2.03
C LYS A 222 -1.03 2.60 1.01
N LYS A 223 -0.99 2.30 -0.29
CA LYS A 223 -1.12 3.32 -1.36
C LYS A 223 -2.45 4.06 -1.35
N GLN A 224 -3.51 3.43 -0.82
CA GLN A 224 -4.82 4.06 -0.62
C GLN A 224 -4.95 4.81 0.72
N GLY A 225 -3.88 4.99 1.49
CA GLY A 225 -3.91 5.70 2.76
C GLY A 225 -4.47 4.87 3.91
N PHE A 226 -4.33 3.54 3.85
CA PHE A 226 -4.52 2.68 5.01
C PHE A 226 -3.21 2.49 5.78
N THR A 227 -3.31 2.36 7.09
CA THR A 227 -2.20 2.05 8.01
C THR A 227 -2.53 0.80 8.82
N LYS A 228 -1.50 0.09 9.30
CA LYS A 228 -1.65 -1.01 10.27
C LYS A 228 -1.98 -0.50 11.67
N GLU A 229 -1.70 0.78 11.94
CA GLU A 229 -2.01 1.44 13.21
C GLU A 229 -3.50 1.78 13.29
N ILE A 230 -4.23 1.07 14.17
CA ILE A 230 -5.66 1.27 14.37
C ILE A 230 -5.86 2.33 15.45
N THR A 231 -6.14 3.56 15.03
CA THR A 231 -6.38 4.68 15.95
C THR A 231 -7.82 4.77 16.43
N LEU A 232 -8.75 4.05 15.79
CA LEU A 232 -10.14 3.98 16.20
C LEU A 232 -10.28 3.09 17.45
N ASP A 233 -10.93 3.62 18.48
CA ASP A 233 -11.11 2.91 19.76
C ASP A 233 -11.76 1.54 19.57
N LYS A 234 -11.24 0.51 20.26
CA LYS A 234 -11.70 -0.89 20.13
C LYS A 234 -13.21 -1.02 20.35
N SER A 235 -13.81 -0.26 21.27
CA SER A 235 -15.26 -0.31 21.55
C SER A 235 -16.15 0.11 20.37
N ILE A 236 -15.57 0.82 19.40
CA ILE A 236 -16.29 1.28 18.22
C ILE A 236 -16.49 0.14 17.22
N TRP A 237 -15.49 -0.74 17.03
CA TRP A 237 -15.46 -1.72 15.94
C TRP A 237 -15.38 -3.18 16.37
N MET A 238 -14.88 -3.47 17.57
CA MET A 238 -14.72 -4.84 18.08
C MET A 238 -16.08 -5.52 18.19
N GLY A 239 -16.19 -6.73 17.65
CA GLY A 239 -17.45 -7.48 17.55
C GLY A 239 -18.38 -7.08 16.39
N TYR A 240 -18.10 -5.98 15.68
CA TYR A 240 -18.89 -5.53 14.52
C TYR A 240 -18.33 -6.05 13.20
N ILE A 241 -17.01 -6.03 13.06
CA ILE A 241 -16.30 -6.52 11.87
C ILE A 241 -15.99 -8.02 11.98
N LYS A 242 -15.69 -8.65 10.85
CA LYS A 242 -15.27 -10.06 10.81
C LYS A 242 -13.76 -10.17 10.94
N ASP A 243 -13.33 -11.04 11.85
CA ASP A 243 -11.92 -11.40 11.99
C ASP A 243 -11.57 -12.53 11.02
N TYR A 244 -10.52 -12.31 10.23
CA TYR A 244 -9.99 -13.27 9.27
C TYR A 244 -8.62 -13.76 9.73
N GLU A 245 -8.47 -15.07 9.88
CA GLU A 245 -7.20 -15.68 10.25
C GLU A 245 -6.13 -15.37 9.19
N GLY A 246 -4.96 -14.87 9.60
CA GLY A 246 -3.87 -14.50 8.68
C GLY A 246 -4.06 -13.19 7.90
N GLY A 247 -5.17 -12.46 8.14
CA GLY A 247 -5.32 -11.09 7.64
C GLY A 247 -4.67 -10.07 8.57
N THR A 248 -4.13 -8.98 8.02
CA THR A 248 -3.68 -7.81 8.78
C THR A 248 -4.80 -6.78 8.83
N LEU A 249 -5.27 -6.43 10.03
CA LEU A 249 -6.23 -5.34 10.22
C LEU A 249 -5.58 -4.01 9.81
N MET A 250 -6.26 -3.22 8.98
CA MET A 250 -5.79 -1.92 8.52
C MET A 250 -6.92 -0.89 8.57
N GLN A 251 -6.56 0.35 8.90
CA GLN A 251 -7.48 1.49 9.00
C GLN A 251 -7.13 2.58 7.97
N CYS A 252 -8.14 3.13 7.29
CA CYS A 252 -8.03 4.38 6.54
C CYS A 252 -8.84 5.46 7.24
N SER A 253 -8.19 6.57 7.59
CA SER A 253 -8.83 7.78 8.09
C SER A 253 -8.95 8.78 6.94
N MET A 254 -10.17 8.98 6.42
CA MET A 254 -10.37 9.84 5.26
C MET A 254 -10.17 11.32 5.61
N LEU A 255 -9.55 12.07 4.70
CA LEU A 255 -9.40 13.52 4.83
C LEU A 255 -10.75 14.21 4.66
N PRO A 256 -11.10 15.18 5.51
CA PRO A 256 -12.48 15.66 5.66
C PRO A 256 -13.02 16.44 4.45
N ARG A 257 -12.16 17.18 3.73
CA ARG A 257 -12.60 18.17 2.72
C ARG A 257 -12.14 17.89 1.29
N ILE A 258 -11.22 16.95 1.09
CA ILE A 258 -10.68 16.68 -0.25
C ILE A 258 -11.72 15.97 -1.12
N ARG A 259 -11.74 16.17 -2.43
CA ARG A 259 -12.39 15.22 -3.34
C ARG A 259 -11.31 14.27 -3.86
N TYR A 260 -11.35 13.00 -3.47
CA TYR A 260 -10.32 12.02 -3.79
C TYR A 260 -10.17 11.78 -5.30
N LEU A 261 -11.26 11.90 -6.07
CA LEU A 261 -11.21 11.87 -7.53
C LEU A 261 -10.38 13.01 -8.13
N ASP A 262 -10.28 14.16 -7.45
CA ASP A 262 -9.46 15.30 -7.87
C ASP A 262 -8.08 15.33 -7.17
N ALA A 263 -7.74 14.33 -6.36
CA ALA A 263 -6.51 14.35 -5.56
C ALA A 263 -5.26 14.55 -6.41
N GLY A 264 -5.21 13.95 -7.61
CA GLY A 264 -4.09 14.14 -8.54
C GLY A 264 -3.90 15.59 -8.98
N LYS A 265 -5.00 16.28 -9.32
CA LYS A 265 -5.00 17.71 -9.69
C LYS A 265 -4.68 18.60 -8.49
N ILE A 266 -5.24 18.29 -7.33
CA ILE A 266 -4.98 19.04 -6.08
C ILE A 266 -3.50 18.96 -5.70
N LEU A 267 -2.88 17.79 -5.77
CA LEU A 267 -1.45 17.61 -5.49
C LEU A 267 -0.58 18.37 -6.51
N LEU A 268 -0.94 18.34 -7.80
CA LEU A 268 -0.27 19.14 -8.82
C LEU A 268 -0.32 20.65 -8.51
N LEU A 269 -1.49 21.15 -8.12
CA LEU A 269 -1.67 22.56 -7.75
C LEU A 269 -0.86 22.94 -6.50
N GLN A 270 -0.82 22.06 -5.49
CA GLN A 270 0.01 22.26 -4.30
C GLN A 270 1.51 22.29 -4.64
N GLU A 271 1.99 21.36 -5.47
CA GLU A 271 3.38 21.33 -5.93
C GLU A 271 3.74 22.61 -6.70
N ALA A 272 2.86 23.05 -7.60
CA ALA A 272 3.06 24.28 -8.36
C ALA A 272 3.13 25.52 -7.46
N ALA A 273 2.27 25.61 -6.45
CA ALA A 273 2.29 26.70 -5.47
C ALA A 273 3.61 26.73 -4.68
N LEU A 274 4.08 25.57 -4.20
CA LEU A 274 5.37 25.45 -3.52
C LEU A 274 6.53 25.85 -4.43
N ARG A 275 6.58 25.34 -5.67
CA ARG A 275 7.62 25.69 -6.64
C ARG A 275 7.61 27.17 -7.00
N ARG A 276 6.43 27.80 -7.12
CA ARG A 276 6.30 29.24 -7.35
C ARG A 276 6.93 30.03 -6.20
N LYS A 277 6.65 29.65 -4.94
CA LYS A 277 7.27 30.28 -3.76
C LYS A 277 8.79 30.03 -3.69
N ILE A 278 9.24 28.81 -3.97
CA ILE A 278 10.67 28.48 -4.03
C ILE A 278 11.37 29.34 -5.07
N ARG A 279 10.78 29.56 -6.25
CA ARG A 279 11.37 30.38 -7.32
C ARG A 279 11.58 31.84 -6.91
N THR A 280 10.80 32.39 -5.97
CA THR A 280 10.99 33.79 -5.51
C THR A 280 12.23 33.96 -4.63
N ILE A 281 12.72 32.88 -4.02
CA ILE A 281 13.87 32.89 -3.10
C ILE A 281 15.10 32.18 -3.70
N SER A 282 14.87 31.11 -4.45
CA SER A 282 15.90 30.26 -5.02
C SER A 282 16.25 30.69 -6.43
N LYS A 283 17.56 30.81 -6.67
CA LYS A 283 18.14 31.05 -7.99
C LYS A 283 18.45 29.76 -8.75
N SER A 284 18.04 28.58 -8.26
CA SER A 284 18.32 27.29 -8.89
C SER A 284 17.70 27.11 -10.28
N HIS A 285 16.71 27.93 -10.63
CA HIS A 285 16.08 27.92 -11.95
C HIS A 285 16.89 28.68 -13.02
N ILE A 286 17.90 29.45 -12.61
CA ILE A 286 18.76 30.23 -13.52
C ILE A 286 19.81 29.28 -14.12
N VAL A 287 19.79 29.12 -15.44
CA VAL A 287 20.83 28.41 -16.17
C VAL A 287 22.05 29.32 -16.33
N ARG A 288 23.22 28.83 -15.94
CA ARG A 288 24.49 29.56 -16.04
C ARG A 288 25.35 28.96 -17.16
N PRO A 289 26.22 29.75 -17.80
CA PRO A 289 27.13 29.22 -18.81
C PRO A 289 28.03 28.13 -18.22
N GLY A 290 28.46 27.19 -19.06
CA GLY A 290 29.42 26.17 -18.69
C GLY A 290 30.74 26.77 -18.23
N LEU A 291 31.48 26.05 -17.38
CA LEU A 291 32.77 26.50 -16.85
C LEU A 291 33.85 26.38 -17.94
N GLU A 292 34.45 27.51 -18.31
CA GLU A 292 35.51 27.60 -19.32
C GLU A 292 36.72 26.72 -18.99
N GLN A 293 37.02 26.55 -17.70
CA GLN A 293 38.12 25.74 -17.19
C GLN A 293 38.00 24.25 -17.52
N PHE A 294 36.78 23.77 -17.86
CA PHE A 294 36.53 22.38 -18.23
C PHE A 294 36.31 22.18 -19.73
N LYS A 295 36.61 23.20 -20.57
CA LYS A 295 36.58 23.04 -22.03
C LYS A 295 37.71 22.15 -22.55
N ASP A 296 38.92 22.28 -21.98
CA ASP A 296 40.04 21.40 -22.30
C ASP A 296 40.00 20.15 -21.42
N LEU A 297 39.42 19.07 -21.96
CA LEU A 297 39.26 17.79 -21.26
C LEU A 297 40.60 17.14 -20.90
N ASN A 298 41.71 17.52 -21.57
CA ASN A 298 43.04 16.97 -21.30
C ASN A 298 43.75 17.70 -20.14
N ASN A 299 43.23 18.84 -19.69
CA ASN A 299 43.88 19.71 -18.71
C ASN A 299 42.90 20.26 -17.66
N ILE A 300 42.13 19.35 -17.06
CA ILE A 300 41.19 19.69 -16.00
C ILE A 300 41.96 19.96 -14.71
N LYS A 301 41.87 21.19 -14.21
CA LYS A 301 42.41 21.58 -12.91
C LYS A 301 41.28 21.72 -11.88
N PRO A 302 41.46 21.25 -10.63
CA PRO A 302 40.51 21.51 -9.56
C PRO A 302 40.21 23.01 -9.40
N ILE A 303 38.94 23.35 -9.22
CA ILE A 303 38.47 24.72 -9.03
C ILE A 303 37.94 24.82 -7.61
N ASP A 304 38.21 25.94 -6.93
CA ASP A 304 37.56 26.23 -5.65
C ASP A 304 36.04 26.39 -5.87
N PRO A 305 35.20 25.53 -5.26
CA PRO A 305 33.75 25.62 -5.41
C PRO A 305 33.18 27.02 -5.13
N MET A 306 33.79 27.79 -4.21
CA MET A 306 33.33 29.14 -3.85
C MET A 306 33.51 30.17 -4.98
N THR A 307 34.31 29.85 -5.99
CA THR A 307 34.51 30.68 -7.19
C THR A 307 33.48 30.39 -8.29
N ILE A 308 32.70 29.31 -8.18
CA ILE A 308 31.71 28.90 -9.18
C ILE A 308 30.47 29.82 -9.09
N PRO A 309 30.14 30.57 -10.15
CA PRO A 309 28.95 31.43 -10.16
C PRO A 309 27.68 30.62 -9.84
N GLY A 310 26.87 31.12 -8.91
CA GLY A 310 25.63 30.47 -8.49
C GLY A 310 25.75 29.45 -7.36
N LEU A 311 26.92 28.85 -7.15
CA LEU A 311 27.10 27.91 -6.04
C LEU A 311 27.08 28.64 -4.70
N LYS A 312 27.88 29.72 -4.59
CA LYS A 312 27.89 30.62 -3.44
C LYS A 312 26.51 31.24 -3.17
N GLU A 313 25.82 31.65 -4.22
CA GLU A 313 24.50 32.30 -4.13
C GLU A 313 23.39 31.31 -3.73
N ALA A 314 23.58 30.02 -3.98
CA ALA A 314 22.68 28.96 -3.55
C ALA A 314 22.88 28.58 -2.07
N GLY A 315 23.91 29.15 -1.40
CA GLY A 315 24.25 28.82 -0.03
C GLY A 315 24.92 27.45 0.12
N TRP A 316 25.53 26.93 -0.94
CA TRP A 316 26.28 25.68 -0.88
C TRP A 316 27.42 25.79 0.14
N THR A 317 27.63 24.70 0.88
CA THR A 317 28.72 24.53 1.83
C THR A 317 29.34 23.15 1.66
N PRO A 318 30.65 22.97 1.95
CA PRO A 318 31.28 21.65 1.94
C PRO A 318 30.56 20.64 2.84
N GLU A 319 29.98 21.10 3.95
CA GLU A 319 29.20 20.26 4.86
C GLU A 319 27.91 19.74 4.21
N MET A 320 27.19 20.59 3.45
CA MET A 320 26.00 20.17 2.69
C MET A 320 26.34 19.11 1.65
N ASP A 321 27.47 19.26 0.97
CA ASP A 321 27.93 18.28 -0.02
C ASP A 321 28.30 16.94 0.63
N ALA A 322 29.07 16.99 1.72
CA ALA A 322 29.41 15.80 2.50
C ALA A 322 28.15 15.08 3.03
N LEU A 323 27.12 15.82 3.44
CA LEU A 323 25.84 15.24 3.86
C LEU A 323 25.07 14.63 2.69
N ALA A 324 25.08 15.27 1.51
CA ALA A 324 24.39 14.77 0.31
C ALA A 324 25.06 13.51 -0.26
N GLN A 325 26.38 13.39 -0.12
CA GLN A 325 27.16 12.23 -0.55
C GLN A 325 27.08 11.05 0.43
N ARG A 326 26.65 11.26 1.68
CA ARG A 326 26.47 10.15 2.62
C ARG A 326 25.42 9.19 2.07
N PRO A 327 25.74 7.89 1.92
CA PRO A 327 24.75 6.91 1.50
C PRO A 327 23.62 6.91 2.53
N LYS A 328 22.39 7.12 2.06
CA LYS A 328 21.19 7.19 2.94
C LYS A 328 20.89 5.87 3.65
N ARG A 329 21.41 4.77 3.10
CA ARG A 329 21.19 3.39 3.51
C ARG A 329 22.54 2.70 3.58
N GLY A 330 22.69 1.77 4.53
CA GLY A 330 23.90 0.98 4.67
C GLY A 330 24.14 0.10 3.43
N PRO A 331 25.38 -0.39 3.23
CA PRO A 331 25.72 -1.26 2.09
C PRO A 331 24.91 -2.57 2.06
N HIS A 332 24.41 -3.02 3.21
CA HIS A 332 23.65 -4.26 3.35
C HIS A 332 22.13 -4.07 3.19
N ASP A 333 21.63 -2.82 3.16
CA ASP A 333 20.21 -2.48 3.29
C ASP A 333 19.34 -3.16 2.21
N ALA A 334 19.80 -3.14 0.96
CA ALA A 334 19.09 -3.77 -0.16
C ALA A 334 18.99 -5.30 -0.01
N ALA A 335 20.08 -5.94 0.42
CA ALA A 335 20.11 -7.39 0.64
C ALA A 335 19.22 -7.79 1.82
N ILE A 336 19.30 -7.06 2.93
CA ILE A 336 18.45 -7.28 4.11
C ILE A 336 16.98 -7.06 3.75
N GLN A 337 16.65 -5.98 3.04
CA GLN A 337 15.28 -5.70 2.60
C GLN A 337 14.73 -6.85 1.76
N ASN A 338 15.51 -7.37 0.81
CA ASN A 338 15.05 -8.47 -0.03
C ASN A 338 14.78 -9.74 0.80
N ILE A 339 15.74 -10.15 1.63
CA ILE A 339 15.59 -11.36 2.46
C ILE A 339 14.42 -11.22 3.43
N LEU A 340 14.29 -10.07 4.10
CA LEU A 340 13.19 -9.83 5.04
C LEU A 340 11.82 -9.87 4.34
N THR A 341 11.72 -9.30 3.14
CA THR A 341 10.49 -9.34 2.34
C THR A 341 10.14 -10.78 1.95
N GLU A 342 11.11 -11.59 1.54
CA GLU A 342 10.89 -12.99 1.22
C GLU A 342 10.50 -13.81 2.47
N LEU A 343 11.11 -13.54 3.63
CA LEU A 343 10.72 -14.16 4.89
C LEU A 343 9.28 -13.85 5.25
N GLN A 344 8.87 -12.57 5.23
CA GLN A 344 7.51 -12.15 5.57
C GLN A 344 6.44 -12.78 4.65
N ASN A 345 6.81 -13.10 3.40
CA ASN A 345 5.90 -13.73 2.44
C ASN A 345 5.90 -15.27 2.49
N HIS A 346 6.80 -15.88 3.27
CA HIS A 346 6.89 -17.34 3.36
C HIS A 346 5.69 -17.92 4.15
N ALA A 347 5.16 -19.07 3.70
CA ALA A 347 3.96 -19.67 4.31
C ALA A 347 4.12 -20.05 5.80
N ALA A 348 5.35 -20.27 6.26
CA ALA A 348 5.67 -20.55 7.67
C ALA A 348 5.87 -19.28 8.53
N ALA A 349 5.76 -18.08 7.94
CA ALA A 349 6.10 -16.84 8.64
C ALA A 349 4.99 -16.29 9.54
N TRP A 350 3.75 -16.72 9.33
CA TRP A 350 2.57 -16.15 10.00
C TRP A 350 2.69 -16.01 11.54
N PRO A 351 3.33 -16.92 12.31
CA PRO A 351 3.47 -16.75 13.76
C PRO A 351 4.46 -15.66 14.17
N PHE A 352 5.33 -15.25 13.26
CA PHE A 352 6.47 -14.38 13.51
C PHE A 352 6.33 -13.01 12.87
N LEU A 353 5.20 -12.73 12.21
CA LEU A 353 4.97 -11.47 11.50
C LEU A 353 4.85 -10.28 12.45
N GLN A 354 4.43 -10.51 13.70
CA GLN A 354 4.14 -9.49 14.71
C GLN A 354 4.69 -9.94 16.07
N PRO A 355 4.95 -9.01 17.02
CA PRO A 355 5.31 -9.35 18.38
C PRO A 355 4.25 -10.27 19.03
N VAL A 356 4.68 -11.19 19.88
CA VAL A 356 3.75 -12.05 20.65
C VAL A 356 2.88 -11.19 21.56
N ASN A 357 1.57 -11.30 21.45
CA ASN A 357 0.67 -10.49 22.26
C ASN A 357 0.71 -10.94 23.73
N LYS A 358 1.14 -10.07 24.65
CA LYS A 358 1.19 -10.34 26.10
C LYS A 358 -0.19 -10.67 26.69
N GLU A 359 -1.27 -10.14 26.11
CA GLU A 359 -2.64 -10.44 26.57
C GLU A 359 -3.05 -11.88 26.22
N GLU A 360 -2.54 -12.42 25.10
CA GLU A 360 -2.84 -13.78 24.63
C GLU A 360 -1.88 -14.82 25.23
N VAL A 361 -0.64 -14.42 25.50
CA VAL A 361 0.41 -15.28 26.05
C VAL A 361 1.08 -14.58 27.25
N PRO A 362 0.45 -14.58 28.44
CA PRO A 362 0.85 -13.74 29.57
C PRO A 362 2.26 -13.97 30.11
N ASP A 363 2.73 -15.21 30.07
CA ASP A 363 4.01 -15.67 30.61
C ASP A 363 5.15 -15.62 29.59
N TYR A 364 4.88 -15.31 28.31
CA TYR A 364 5.89 -15.31 27.24
C TYR A 364 7.13 -14.48 27.59
N TYR A 365 6.91 -13.27 28.09
CA TYR A 365 7.97 -12.31 28.43
C TYR A 365 8.68 -12.62 29.76
N ASP A 366 8.17 -13.58 30.54
CA ASP A 366 8.86 -14.08 31.72
C ASP A 366 9.92 -15.11 31.33
N PHE A 367 9.71 -15.85 30.24
CA PHE A 367 10.67 -16.82 29.70
C PHE A 367 11.61 -16.20 28.64
N ILE A 368 11.07 -15.41 27.71
CA ILE A 368 11.82 -14.81 26.60
C ILE A 368 12.32 -13.42 26.97
N LYS A 369 13.64 -13.27 27.06
CA LYS A 369 14.30 -12.01 27.51
C LYS A 369 14.59 -11.02 26.40
N GLU A 370 14.81 -11.50 25.18
CA GLU A 370 15.07 -10.66 24.00
C GLU A 370 14.06 -11.00 22.90
N PRO A 371 12.82 -10.52 23.00
CA PRO A 371 11.77 -10.81 22.01
C PRO A 371 12.13 -10.19 20.66
N MET A 372 11.82 -10.91 19.58
CA MET A 372 12.01 -10.44 18.21
C MET A 372 10.95 -11.04 17.29
N ASP A 373 10.60 -10.29 16.26
CA ASP A 373 9.62 -10.64 15.23
C ASP A 373 9.96 -9.90 13.91
N LEU A 374 9.39 -10.35 12.80
CA LEU A 374 9.71 -9.83 11.47
C LEU A 374 9.26 -8.38 11.25
N SER A 375 8.28 -7.86 11.98
CA SER A 375 7.89 -6.45 11.89
C SER A 375 8.82 -5.54 12.70
N THR A 376 9.29 -5.99 13.86
CA THR A 376 10.36 -5.29 14.60
C THR A 376 11.64 -5.24 13.77
N MET A 377 11.97 -6.32 13.05
CA MET A 377 13.11 -6.34 12.13
C MET A 377 12.93 -5.34 10.98
N GLU A 378 11.72 -5.18 10.44
CA GLU A 378 11.40 -4.18 9.40
C GLU A 378 11.63 -2.76 9.91
N ILE A 379 11.16 -2.44 11.12
CA ILE A 379 11.36 -1.13 11.77
C ILE A 379 12.86 -0.85 12.01
N LYS A 380 13.63 -1.87 12.44
CA LYS A 380 15.08 -1.75 12.63
C LYS A 380 15.80 -1.45 11.31
N LEU A 381 15.42 -2.11 10.22
CA LEU A 381 15.96 -1.84 8.90
C LEU A 381 15.65 -0.41 8.44
N GLU A 382 14.38 0.00 8.48
CA GLU A 382 13.95 1.35 8.07
C GLU A 382 14.63 2.47 8.89
N SER A 383 15.02 2.16 10.13
CA SER A 383 15.73 3.05 11.05
C SER A 383 17.26 2.95 10.95
N ASN A 384 17.81 2.29 9.92
CA ASN A 384 19.26 2.04 9.71
C ASN A 384 19.96 1.41 10.94
N LYS A 385 19.31 0.46 11.63
CA LYS A 385 19.86 -0.19 12.84
C LYS A 385 20.73 -1.42 12.55
N TYR A 386 20.63 -2.01 11.36
CA TYR A 386 21.54 -3.06 10.94
C TYR A 386 22.75 -2.45 10.24
N GLN A 387 23.84 -2.27 10.98
CA GLN A 387 25.09 -1.74 10.40
C GLN A 387 25.88 -2.83 9.71
N LYS A 388 25.71 -4.07 10.15
CA LYS A 388 26.33 -5.27 9.59
C LYS A 388 25.27 -6.32 9.29
N MET A 389 25.59 -7.25 8.39
CA MET A 389 24.70 -8.37 8.06
C MET A 389 24.48 -9.29 9.27
N GLU A 390 25.50 -9.42 10.12
CA GLU A 390 25.49 -10.19 11.36
C GLU A 390 24.44 -9.68 12.36
N ASP A 391 24.21 -8.38 12.41
CA ASP A 391 23.17 -7.78 13.28
C ASP A 391 21.77 -8.27 12.84
N PHE A 392 21.55 -8.36 11.53
CA PHE A 392 20.29 -8.86 10.95
C PHE A 392 20.14 -10.37 11.14
N ILE A 393 21.22 -11.14 10.95
CA ILE A 393 21.23 -12.58 11.19
C ILE A 393 20.95 -12.88 12.67
N TYR A 394 21.54 -12.12 13.60
CA TYR A 394 21.29 -12.28 15.03
C TYR A 394 19.79 -12.16 15.36
N ASP A 395 19.15 -11.08 14.90
CA ASP A 395 17.71 -10.88 15.09
C ASP A 395 16.86 -11.98 14.43
N ALA A 396 17.22 -12.41 13.22
CA ALA A 396 16.53 -13.52 12.56
C ALA A 396 16.62 -14.81 13.40
N ARG A 397 17.81 -15.11 13.96
CA ARG A 397 18.00 -16.26 14.85
C ARG A 397 17.23 -16.12 16.16
N LEU A 398 17.10 -14.92 16.72
CA LEU A 398 16.23 -14.68 17.89
C LEU A 398 14.79 -15.10 17.60
N VAL A 399 14.22 -14.74 16.44
CA VAL A 399 12.85 -15.14 16.06
C VAL A 399 12.67 -16.67 16.17
N PHE A 400 13.60 -17.44 15.61
CA PHE A 400 13.51 -18.90 15.59
C PHE A 400 13.82 -19.53 16.95
N ASN A 401 14.87 -19.06 17.63
CA ASN A 401 15.31 -19.60 18.92
C ASN A 401 14.33 -19.31 20.04
N ASN A 402 13.76 -18.09 20.08
CA ASN A 402 12.72 -17.75 21.06
C ASN A 402 11.48 -18.63 20.89
N CYS A 403 11.07 -18.88 19.64
CA CYS A 403 9.97 -19.79 19.36
C CYS A 403 10.23 -21.20 19.90
N ARG A 404 11.43 -21.76 19.63
CA ARG A 404 11.82 -23.09 20.11
C ARG A 404 12.04 -23.17 21.61
N MET A 405 12.48 -22.09 22.24
CA MET A 405 12.68 -22.01 23.69
C MET A 405 11.33 -22.02 24.42
N TYR A 406 10.34 -21.32 23.88
CA TYR A 406 9.01 -21.21 24.48
C TYR A 406 8.10 -22.40 24.15
N ASN A 407 8.16 -22.93 22.93
CA ASN A 407 7.26 -23.98 22.46
C ASN A 407 7.96 -25.33 22.41
N GLY A 408 7.29 -26.40 22.86
CA GLY A 408 7.82 -27.76 22.76
C GLY A 408 7.98 -28.24 21.30
N GLU A 409 8.89 -29.20 21.08
CA GLU A 409 9.25 -29.71 19.73
C GLU A 409 8.06 -30.27 18.93
N ASN A 410 7.06 -30.79 19.63
CA ASN A 410 5.86 -31.38 19.04
C ASN A 410 4.85 -30.34 18.52
N THR A 411 5.04 -29.06 18.83
CA THR A 411 4.11 -27.98 18.44
C THR A 411 4.28 -27.58 16.97
N SER A 412 3.22 -27.04 16.38
CA SER A 412 3.26 -26.47 15.03
C SER A 412 4.20 -25.26 14.96
N TYR A 413 4.26 -24.44 16.01
CA TYR A 413 5.14 -23.28 16.11
C TYR A 413 6.62 -23.65 15.98
N TYR A 414 7.05 -24.71 16.67
CA TYR A 414 8.42 -25.24 16.56
C TYR A 414 8.73 -25.69 15.12
N LYS A 415 7.79 -26.38 14.47
CA LYS A 415 7.93 -26.81 13.07
C LYS A 415 7.99 -25.62 12.11
N TYR A 416 7.22 -24.56 12.35
CA TYR A 416 7.26 -23.33 11.55
C TYR A 416 8.59 -22.60 11.70
N ALA A 417 9.13 -22.50 12.92
CA ALA A 417 10.45 -21.91 13.16
C ALA A 417 11.55 -22.65 12.37
N ASN A 418 11.55 -23.98 12.41
CA ASN A 418 12.54 -24.78 11.66
C ASN A 418 12.41 -24.61 10.14
N ARG A 419 11.18 -24.57 9.61
CA ARG A 419 10.94 -24.35 8.18
C ARG A 419 11.40 -22.97 7.74
N LEU A 420 11.07 -21.94 8.51
CA LEU A 420 11.42 -20.57 8.19
C LEU A 420 12.93 -20.32 8.32
N GLU A 421 13.58 -20.88 9.33
CA GLU A 421 15.03 -20.80 9.50
C GLU A 421 15.77 -21.51 8.36
N LYS A 422 15.30 -22.67 7.90
CA LYS A 422 15.88 -23.34 6.72
C LYS A 422 15.76 -22.46 5.47
N PHE A 423 14.60 -21.84 5.27
CA PHE A 423 14.39 -20.91 4.16
C PHE A 423 15.29 -19.68 4.26
N PHE A 424 15.38 -19.06 5.44
CA PHE A 424 16.29 -17.96 5.74
C PHE A 424 17.74 -18.31 5.38
N ASN A 425 18.22 -19.47 5.85
CA ASN A 425 19.60 -19.90 5.63
C ASN A 425 19.91 -20.08 4.15
N ASN A 426 18.98 -20.64 3.37
CA ASN A 426 19.13 -20.75 1.93
C ASN A 426 19.24 -19.37 1.27
N LYS A 427 18.39 -18.41 1.69
CA LYS A 427 18.36 -17.06 1.13
C LYS A 427 19.63 -16.27 1.39
N VAL A 428 20.22 -16.40 2.57
CA VAL A 428 21.51 -15.78 2.87
C VAL A 428 22.64 -16.47 2.10
N LYS A 429 22.60 -17.81 1.95
CA LYS A 429 23.58 -18.58 1.15
C LYS A 429 23.56 -18.24 -0.35
N GLU A 430 22.41 -17.82 -0.88
CA GLU A 430 22.27 -17.34 -2.26
C GLU A 430 23.05 -16.04 -2.54
N ILE A 431 23.48 -15.31 -1.49
CA ILE A 431 24.25 -14.07 -1.61
C ILE A 431 25.73 -14.38 -1.32
N PRO A 432 26.62 -14.39 -2.33
CA PRO A 432 28.01 -14.82 -2.17
C PRO A 432 28.75 -14.11 -1.04
N GLU A 433 28.52 -12.80 -0.88
CA GLU A 433 29.13 -11.94 0.12
C GLU A 433 28.82 -12.36 1.57
N TYR A 434 27.68 -13.01 1.82
CA TYR A 434 27.22 -13.37 3.17
C TYR A 434 27.10 -14.88 3.40
N SER A 435 27.40 -15.69 2.38
CA SER A 435 27.28 -17.15 2.43
C SER A 435 28.01 -17.78 3.62
N HIS A 436 29.20 -17.26 3.94
CA HIS A 436 30.06 -17.69 5.05
C HIS A 436 29.49 -17.39 6.46
N LEU A 437 28.40 -16.61 6.57
CA LEU A 437 27.78 -16.28 7.85
C LEU A 437 26.76 -17.35 8.31
N ILE A 438 26.52 -18.40 7.51
CA ILE A 438 25.44 -19.39 7.73
C ILE A 438 25.97 -20.85 7.68
N ASP A 439 27.17 -21.07 8.21
CA ASP A 439 27.76 -22.41 8.28
C ASP A 439 27.31 -23.22 9.51
#